data_AF-A0A0P9Y1Q8-F1
#
_entry.id   AF-A0A0P9Y1Q8-F1
#
_cell.length_a   1.000
_cell.length_b   1.000
_cell.length_c   1.000
_cell.angle_alpha   90.00
_cell.angle_beta   90.00
_cell.angle_gamma   90.00
#
_symmetry.space_group_name_H-M   'P 1'
#
loop_
_entity.id
_entity.type
_entity.pdbx_description
1 polymer ?
#
loop_
_entity_poly.entity_id
_entity_poly.type
_entity_poly.pdbx_seq_one_letter_code
_entity_poly.pdbx_strand_id
1 'polypeptide(L)'
;DGDITTSDPRTLLRRGTGSGYAEVDFIGIDQRRYRARWETNRARDNATKKLQASRQILTDLDSEQVLSNQSKREFEQLIEHRLGLNFEQFTRAVMLAQSEFSAFLKADDKERSELLEKLTNTAIYSQLGRRAYSKSKEAEEALKTLTAQASNIVPLAPELLAELE
;
A
#
# COMPACT_ATOMS: atom_id res chain seq x y z
N ASP A 1 -21.38 -15.65 -26.21
CA ASP A 1 -21.15 -14.89 -24.96
C ASP A 1 -19.67 -14.83 -24.68
N GLY A 2 -19.11 -13.66 -24.36
CA GLY A 2 -17.71 -13.59 -23.96
C GLY A 2 -17.57 -14.19 -22.57
N ASP A 3 -16.71 -15.19 -22.43
CA ASP A 3 -16.51 -15.91 -21.16
C ASP A 3 -16.14 -14.92 -20.06
N ILE A 4 -17.07 -14.72 -19.13
CA ILE A 4 -16.84 -13.98 -17.89
C ILE A 4 -16.22 -14.99 -16.93
N THR A 5 -14.98 -14.73 -16.49
CA THR A 5 -14.33 -15.59 -15.50
C THR A 5 -15.08 -15.53 -14.18
N THR A 6 -15.08 -16.62 -13.41
CA THR A 6 -15.74 -16.69 -12.10
C THR A 6 -15.21 -15.66 -11.10
N SER A 7 -14.03 -15.10 -11.35
CA SER A 7 -13.38 -14.05 -10.57
C SER A 7 -13.80 -12.63 -10.95
N ASP A 8 -14.58 -12.44 -12.03
CA ASP A 8 -15.00 -11.11 -12.47
C ASP A 8 -16.06 -10.56 -11.49
N PRO A 9 -15.86 -9.39 -10.87
CA PRO A 9 -16.81 -8.80 -9.92
C PRO A 9 -18.19 -8.57 -10.54
N ARG A 10 -18.28 -8.44 -11.86
CA ARG A 10 -19.55 -8.24 -12.56
C ARG A 10 -20.44 -9.49 -12.52
N THR A 11 -19.92 -10.65 -12.10
CA THR A 11 -20.70 -11.86 -11.78
C THR A 11 -21.60 -11.67 -10.55
N LEU A 12 -21.31 -10.68 -9.70
CA LEU A 12 -22.18 -10.28 -8.58
C LEU A 12 -23.54 -9.76 -9.03
N LEU A 13 -23.65 -9.31 -10.29
CA LEU A 13 -24.93 -8.88 -10.85
C LEU A 13 -25.86 -10.09 -10.99
N ARG A 14 -26.96 -10.07 -10.22
CA ARG A 14 -27.96 -11.15 -10.21
C ARG A 14 -28.48 -11.45 -11.62
N ARG A 15 -28.55 -12.73 -11.96
CA ARG A 15 -29.15 -13.17 -13.23
C ARG A 15 -30.58 -12.64 -13.36
N GLY A 16 -30.93 -12.14 -14.55
CA GLY A 16 -32.24 -11.54 -14.83
C GLY A 16 -32.34 -10.04 -14.52
N THR A 17 -31.28 -9.41 -14.01
CA THR A 17 -31.25 -7.95 -13.78
C THR A 17 -30.42 -7.22 -14.84
N GLY A 18 -30.85 -6.01 -15.17
CA GLY A 18 -30.21 -5.14 -16.15
C GLY A 18 -29.05 -4.31 -15.59
N SER A 19 -29.09 -3.98 -14.30
CA SER A 19 -28.09 -3.15 -13.62
C SER A 19 -28.07 -3.42 -12.12
N GLY A 20 -26.98 -3.02 -11.47
CA GLY A 20 -26.78 -3.15 -10.04
C GLY A 20 -25.60 -2.33 -9.56
N TYR A 21 -25.58 -2.01 -8.27
CA TYR A 21 -24.50 -1.26 -7.65
C TYR A 21 -24.30 -1.67 -6.19
N ALA A 22 -23.13 -1.36 -5.67
CA ALA A 22 -22.80 -1.39 -4.25
C ALA A 22 -22.25 -0.01 -3.89
N GLU A 23 -22.69 0.54 -2.75
CA GLU A 23 -22.33 1.87 -2.31
C GLU A 23 -22.04 1.86 -0.81
N VAL A 24 -20.99 2.55 -0.41
CA VAL A 24 -20.56 2.66 0.98
C VAL A 24 -20.16 4.11 1.27
N ASP A 25 -20.74 4.65 2.33
CA ASP A 25 -20.34 5.93 2.90
C ASP A 25 -19.35 5.68 4.04
N PHE A 26 -18.26 6.44 4.06
CA PHE A 26 -17.20 6.32 5.06
C PHE A 26 -16.61 7.69 5.42
N ILE A 27 -15.87 7.74 6.53
CA ILE A 27 -15.09 8.91 6.94
C ILE A 27 -13.63 8.63 6.63
N GLY A 28 -12.99 9.54 5.90
CA GLY A 28 -11.56 9.44 5.57
C GLY A 28 -10.65 9.81 6.76
N ILE A 29 -9.36 9.54 6.60
CA ILE A 29 -8.33 9.93 7.60
C ILE A 29 -8.24 11.45 7.80
N ASP A 30 -8.72 12.22 6.83
CA ASP A 30 -8.85 13.68 6.86
C ASP A 30 -10.16 14.16 7.50
N GLN A 31 -10.92 13.25 8.14
CA GLN A 31 -12.20 13.50 8.82
C GLN A 31 -13.32 14.00 7.90
N ARG A 32 -13.17 13.83 6.58
CA ARG A 32 -14.20 14.16 5.58
C ARG A 32 -15.05 12.97 5.22
N ARG A 33 -16.26 13.24 4.75
CA ARG A 33 -17.22 12.19 4.36
C ARG A 33 -17.09 11.87 2.89
N TYR A 34 -16.97 10.58 2.58
CA TYR A 34 -16.84 10.07 1.23
C TYR A 34 -17.87 9.00 0.93
N ARG A 35 -18.22 8.89 -0.35
CA ARG A 35 -19.05 7.82 -0.90
C ARG A 35 -18.29 7.10 -2.00
N ALA A 36 -18.04 5.82 -1.79
CA ALA A 36 -17.52 4.93 -2.81
C ALA A 36 -18.67 4.12 -3.41
N ARG A 37 -18.84 4.20 -4.73
CA ARG A 37 -19.85 3.47 -5.48
C ARG A 37 -19.20 2.62 -6.54
N TRP A 38 -19.54 1.34 -6.59
CA TRP A 38 -19.25 0.45 -7.70
C TRP A 38 -20.56 0.10 -8.39
N GLU A 39 -20.61 0.21 -9.71
CA GLU A 39 -21.80 -0.12 -10.49
C GLU A 39 -21.46 -0.92 -11.74
N THR A 40 -22.41 -1.76 -12.14
CA THR A 40 -22.34 -2.55 -13.37
C THR A 40 -23.71 -2.62 -14.00
N ASN A 41 -23.75 -2.58 -15.32
CA ASN A 41 -24.98 -2.73 -16.08
C ASN A 41 -24.78 -3.50 -17.37
N ARG A 42 -25.90 -3.96 -17.92
CA ARG A 42 -25.99 -4.52 -19.26
C ARG A 42 -26.39 -3.41 -20.22
N ALA A 43 -26.09 -3.58 -21.51
CA ALA A 43 -26.40 -2.54 -22.49
C ALA A 43 -27.89 -2.17 -22.43
N ARG A 44 -28.18 -0.87 -22.32
CA ARG A 44 -29.54 -0.32 -22.16
C ARG A 44 -30.31 -0.89 -20.97
N ASP A 45 -29.61 -1.25 -19.89
CA ASP A 45 -30.17 -1.83 -18.66
C ASP A 45 -31.09 -3.03 -18.91
N ASN A 46 -30.78 -3.80 -19.96
CA ASN A 46 -31.59 -4.95 -20.35
C ASN A 46 -30.92 -6.25 -19.91
N ALA A 47 -31.65 -7.06 -19.13
CA ALA A 47 -31.20 -8.32 -18.57
C ALA A 47 -30.62 -9.32 -19.59
N THR A 48 -31.07 -9.28 -20.85
CA THR A 48 -30.63 -10.20 -21.91
C THR A 48 -29.43 -9.69 -22.71
N LYS A 49 -29.05 -8.42 -22.52
CA LYS A 49 -27.97 -7.80 -23.28
C LYS A 49 -26.60 -8.02 -22.64
N LYS A 50 -25.55 -7.73 -23.44
CA LYS A 50 -24.15 -7.84 -23.03
C LYS A 50 -23.87 -6.94 -21.84
N LEU A 51 -23.15 -7.51 -20.87
CA LEU A 51 -22.61 -6.81 -19.72
C LEU A 51 -21.60 -5.74 -20.18
N GLN A 52 -21.66 -4.56 -19.58
CA GLN A 52 -20.76 -3.44 -19.87
C GLN A 52 -19.55 -3.47 -18.92
N ALA A 53 -18.61 -2.53 -19.12
CA ALA A 53 -17.55 -2.29 -18.16
C ALA A 53 -18.15 -1.73 -16.85
N SER A 54 -17.69 -2.23 -15.70
CA SER A 54 -18.07 -1.65 -14.43
C SER A 54 -17.50 -0.24 -14.28
N ARG A 55 -18.19 0.59 -13.51
CA ARG A 55 -17.73 1.93 -13.15
C ARG A 55 -17.54 2.03 -11.64
N GLN A 56 -16.59 2.85 -11.26
CA GLN A 56 -16.27 3.17 -9.89
C GLN A 56 -16.30 4.68 -9.74
N ILE A 57 -16.98 5.15 -8.71
CA ILE A 57 -17.18 6.57 -8.46
C ILE A 57 -16.81 6.84 -7.00
N LEU A 58 -15.97 7.84 -6.79
CA LEU A 58 -15.67 8.36 -5.47
C LEU A 58 -16.19 9.80 -5.39
N THR A 59 -17.02 10.08 -4.40
CA THR A 59 -17.64 11.39 -4.19
C THR A 59 -17.28 11.91 -2.81
N ASP A 60 -16.85 13.16 -2.72
CA ASP A 60 -16.77 13.92 -1.47
C ASP A 60 -18.18 14.42 -1.13
N LEU A 61 -18.73 13.95 -0.01
CA LEU A 61 -20.11 14.23 0.38
C LEU A 61 -20.27 15.61 1.03
N ASP A 62 -19.20 16.21 1.52
CA ASP A 62 -19.24 17.53 2.16
C ASP A 62 -19.28 18.65 1.12
N SER A 63 -18.64 18.42 -0.03
CA SER A 63 -18.63 19.34 -1.18
C SER A 63 -19.53 18.89 -2.34
N GLU A 64 -20.15 17.72 -2.23
CA GLU A 64 -20.92 17.05 -3.30
C GLU A 64 -20.11 16.87 -4.61
N GLN A 65 -18.78 16.87 -4.52
CA GLN A 65 -17.90 16.80 -5.68
C GLN A 65 -17.54 15.35 -6.01
N VAL A 66 -17.72 14.98 -7.28
CA VAL A 66 -17.18 13.71 -7.80
C VAL A 66 -15.68 13.84 -7.99
N LEU A 67 -14.91 13.07 -7.22
CA LEU A 67 -13.45 13.07 -7.22
C LEU A 67 -12.86 12.14 -8.29
N SER A 68 -13.55 11.05 -8.61
CA SER A 68 -13.15 10.13 -9.68
C SER A 68 -14.36 9.41 -10.24
N ASN A 69 -14.43 9.27 -11.57
CA ASN A 69 -15.53 8.59 -12.26
C ASN A 69 -15.15 7.90 -13.59
N GLN A 70 -13.89 7.95 -14.03
CA GLN A 70 -13.49 7.47 -15.36
C GLN A 70 -12.33 6.46 -15.35
N SER A 71 -11.39 6.57 -14.41
CA SER A 71 -10.22 5.70 -14.35
C SER A 71 -10.24 4.82 -13.10
N LYS A 72 -10.27 3.49 -13.30
CA LYS A 72 -10.14 2.51 -12.22
C LYS A 72 -8.88 2.73 -11.38
N ARG A 73 -7.76 3.05 -12.04
CA ARG A 73 -6.48 3.30 -11.38
C ARG A 73 -6.50 4.55 -10.52
N GLU A 74 -7.11 5.62 -11.01
CA GLU A 74 -7.25 6.87 -10.26
C GLU A 74 -8.15 6.66 -9.04
N PHE A 75 -9.26 5.95 -9.22
CA PHE A 75 -10.16 5.57 -8.13
C PHE A 75 -9.43 4.78 -7.04
N GLU A 76 -8.66 3.74 -7.42
CA GLU A 76 -7.86 2.95 -6.49
C GLU A 76 -6.89 3.84 -5.71
N GLN A 77 -6.10 4.67 -6.39
CA GLN A 77 -5.13 5.56 -5.75
C GLN A 77 -5.79 6.56 -4.78
N LEU A 78 -6.93 7.15 -5.17
CA LEU A 78 -7.65 8.09 -4.31
C LEU A 78 -8.26 7.39 -3.10
N ILE A 79 -8.87 6.22 -3.26
CA ILE A 79 -9.42 5.46 -2.14
C ILE A 79 -8.33 5.12 -1.14
N GLU A 80 -7.17 4.62 -1.59
CA GLU A 80 -6.07 4.29 -0.69
C GLU A 80 -5.56 5.54 0.05
N HIS A 81 -5.51 6.67 -0.62
CA HIS A 81 -5.10 7.93 -0.01
C HIS A 81 -6.11 8.44 1.03
N ARG A 82 -7.42 8.32 0.78
CA ARG A 82 -8.47 8.76 1.71
C ARG A 82 -8.67 7.83 2.89
N LEU A 83 -8.51 6.51 2.69
CA LEU A 83 -8.59 5.52 3.76
C LEU A 83 -7.28 5.38 4.54
N GLY A 84 -6.15 5.77 3.96
CA GLY A 84 -4.82 5.56 4.55
C GLY A 84 -4.34 4.11 4.50
N LEU A 85 -5.09 3.23 3.83
CA LEU A 85 -4.83 1.79 3.75
C LEU A 85 -5.03 1.31 2.32
N ASN A 86 -4.16 0.42 1.86
CA ASN A 86 -4.40 -0.31 0.61
C ASN A 86 -5.39 -1.46 0.80
N PHE A 87 -5.85 -2.08 -0.29
CA PHE A 87 -6.85 -3.16 -0.25
C PHE A 87 -6.46 -4.31 0.71
N GLU A 88 -5.21 -4.76 0.63
CA GLU A 88 -4.69 -5.86 1.45
C GLU A 88 -4.63 -5.49 2.94
N GLN A 89 -4.26 -4.25 3.28
CA GLN A 89 -4.36 -3.77 4.66
C GLN A 89 -5.81 -3.69 5.12
N PHE A 90 -6.72 -3.21 4.29
CA PHE A 90 -8.12 -3.06 4.65
C PHE A 90 -8.76 -4.41 4.98
N THR A 91 -8.51 -5.45 4.18
CA THR A 91 -9.04 -6.80 4.46
C THR A 91 -8.42 -7.39 5.73
N ARG A 92 -7.10 -7.23 5.94
CA ARG A 92 -6.44 -7.78 7.13
C ARG A 92 -6.79 -7.04 8.42
N ALA A 93 -7.06 -5.74 8.37
CA ALA A 93 -7.24 -4.88 9.55
C ALA A 93 -8.70 -4.56 9.89
N VAL A 94 -9.57 -4.41 8.88
CA VAL A 94 -10.95 -3.90 9.06
C VAL A 94 -11.97 -4.98 8.75
N MET A 95 -11.79 -5.69 7.64
CA MET A 95 -12.74 -6.70 7.17
C MET A 95 -12.22 -8.09 7.53
N LEU A 96 -12.34 -8.47 8.81
CA LEU A 96 -12.04 -9.83 9.25
C LEU A 96 -13.02 -10.82 8.59
N ALA A 97 -12.71 -11.24 7.36
CA ALA A 97 -13.44 -12.30 6.70
C ALA A 97 -13.36 -13.56 7.59
N GLN A 98 -14.46 -14.32 7.62
CA GLN A 98 -14.69 -15.42 8.57
C GLN A 98 -13.61 -16.53 8.54
N SER A 99 -12.67 -16.50 7.59
CA SER A 99 -11.51 -17.38 7.47
C SER A 99 -10.12 -16.68 7.49
N GLU A 100 -10.02 -15.36 7.32
CA GLU A 100 -8.73 -14.65 7.17
C GLU A 100 -8.09 -14.19 8.49
N PHE A 101 -8.82 -14.20 9.62
CA PHE A 101 -8.20 -13.95 10.94
C PHE A 101 -7.11 -14.98 11.27
N SER A 102 -7.28 -16.22 10.82
CA SER A 102 -6.26 -17.25 10.95
C SER A 102 -5.02 -16.94 10.11
N ALA A 103 -5.17 -16.27 8.96
CA ALA A 103 -4.03 -15.83 8.14
C ALA A 103 -3.29 -14.67 8.81
N PHE A 104 -3.98 -13.75 9.49
CA PHE A 104 -3.33 -12.73 10.32
C PHE A 104 -2.51 -13.32 11.49
N LEU A 105 -3.05 -14.34 12.18
CA LEU A 105 -2.31 -15.07 13.22
C LEU A 105 -1.14 -15.89 12.66
N LYS A 106 -1.24 -16.35 11.40
CA LYS A 106 -0.20 -17.13 10.72
C LYS A 106 0.79 -16.29 9.92
N ALA A 107 0.52 -15.01 9.72
CA ALA A 107 1.43 -14.09 9.04
C ALA A 107 2.78 -14.06 9.77
N ASP A 108 3.85 -13.88 9.00
CA ASP A 108 5.17 -13.74 9.60
C ASP A 108 5.29 -12.42 10.37
N ASP A 109 6.29 -12.32 11.24
CA ASP A 109 6.47 -11.15 12.10
C ASP A 109 6.69 -9.86 11.31
N LYS A 110 7.20 -9.96 10.08
CA LYS A 110 7.45 -8.82 9.21
C LYS A 110 6.14 -8.28 8.65
N GLU A 111 5.31 -9.13 8.05
CA GLU A 111 3.99 -8.75 7.54
C GLU A 111 3.10 -8.20 8.65
N ARG A 112 3.13 -8.83 9.83
CA ARG A 112 2.38 -8.36 11.01
C ARG A 112 2.86 -6.97 11.46
N SER A 113 4.17 -6.75 11.52
CA SER A 113 4.75 -5.46 11.91
C SER A 113 4.39 -4.35 10.91
N GLU A 114 4.48 -4.61 9.61
CA GLU A 114 4.11 -3.65 8.55
C GLU A 114 2.62 -3.27 8.60
N LEU A 115 1.74 -4.22 8.94
CA LEU A 115 0.31 -3.97 9.14
C LEU A 115 0.04 -3.07 10.36
N LEU A 116 0.65 -3.39 11.50
CA LEU A 116 0.52 -2.60 12.73
C LEU A 116 1.11 -1.19 12.58
N GLU A 117 2.20 -1.06 11.82
CA GLU A 117 2.83 0.22 11.54
C GLU A 117 1.89 1.16 10.77
N LYS A 118 1.17 0.64 9.75
CA LYS A 118 0.21 1.42 8.97
C LYS A 118 -1.06 1.74 9.76
N LEU A 119 -1.54 0.82 10.60
CA LEU A 119 -2.66 1.04 11.51
C LEU A 119 -2.40 2.15 12.55
N THR A 120 -1.16 2.23 13.05
CA THR A 120 -0.77 3.21 14.08
C THR A 120 -0.17 4.48 13.49
N ASN A 121 -0.14 4.61 12.16
CA ASN A 121 0.52 5.70 11.44
C ASN A 121 1.99 5.90 11.87
N THR A 122 2.69 4.81 12.18
CA THR A 122 4.09 4.81 12.62
C THR A 122 5.08 4.59 11.47
N ALA A 123 4.63 4.72 10.22
CA ALA A 123 5.43 4.59 8.98
C ALA A 123 6.74 5.42 8.99
N ILE A 124 6.76 6.50 9.79
CA ILE A 124 7.92 7.36 10.01
C ILE A 124 9.10 6.61 10.66
N TYR A 125 8.84 5.58 11.46
CA TYR A 125 9.86 4.84 12.18
C TYR A 125 10.59 3.85 11.27
N SER A 126 9.89 3.17 10.34
CA SER A 126 10.57 2.41 9.29
C SER A 126 11.46 3.28 8.41
N GLN A 127 11.02 4.50 8.06
CA GLN A 127 11.86 5.44 7.31
C GLN A 127 13.09 5.88 8.11
N LEU A 128 12.92 6.16 9.40
CA LEU A 128 14.01 6.53 10.29
C LEU A 128 15.02 5.39 10.42
N GLY A 129 14.55 4.15 10.58
CA GLY A 129 15.39 2.96 10.63
C GLY A 129 16.21 2.75 9.36
N ARG A 130 15.60 2.92 8.17
CA ARG A 130 16.33 2.86 6.89
C ARG A 130 17.41 3.93 6.78
N ARG A 131 17.13 5.17 7.21
CA ARG A 131 18.13 6.25 7.21
C ARG A 131 19.27 5.98 8.19
N ALA A 132 18.97 5.46 9.38
CA ALA A 132 19.96 5.07 10.36
C ALA A 132 20.88 3.96 9.83
N TYR A 133 20.31 2.92 9.20
CA TYR A 133 21.08 1.85 8.58
C TYR A 133 22.00 2.36 7.46
N SER A 134 21.49 3.22 6.57
CA SER A 134 22.30 3.84 5.51
C SER A 134 23.49 4.61 6.09
N LYS A 135 23.25 5.40 7.15
CA LYS A 135 24.30 6.18 7.82
C LYS A 135 25.34 5.29 8.51
N SER A 136 24.90 4.20 9.15
CA SER A 136 25.80 3.22 9.75
C SER A 136 26.71 2.59 8.70
N LYS A 137 26.14 2.20 7.56
CA LYS A 137 26.90 1.58 6.46
C LYS A 137 27.94 2.55 5.87
N GLU A 138 27.56 3.81 5.65
CA GLU A 138 28.50 4.86 5.20
C GLU A 138 29.68 5.02 6.17
N ALA A 139 29.40 5.04 7.49
CA ALA A 139 30.44 5.18 8.51
C ALA A 139 31.36 3.96 8.58
N GLU A 140 30.81 2.75 8.43
CA GLU A 140 31.56 1.50 8.42
C GLU A 140 32.49 1.40 7.20
N GLU A 141 32.02 1.81 6.02
CA GLU A 141 32.85 1.89 4.80
C GLU A 141 33.98 2.91 4.97
N ALA A 142 33.70 4.10 5.51
CA ALA A 142 34.72 5.12 5.78
C ALA A 142 35.78 4.63 6.79
N LEU A 143 35.35 3.96 7.86
CA LEU A 143 36.25 3.36 8.84
C LEU A 143 37.14 2.30 8.19
N LYS A 144 36.56 1.45 7.34
CA LYS A 144 37.30 0.41 6.61
C LYS A 144 38.36 1.02 5.69
N THR A 145 38.04 2.10 4.98
CA THR A 145 39.00 2.83 4.15
C THR A 145 40.14 3.44 4.97
N LEU A 146 39.83 4.12 6.06
CA LEU A 146 40.84 4.73 6.95
C LEU A 146 41.73 3.66 7.60
N THR A 147 41.16 2.55 8.02
CA THR A 147 41.90 1.43 8.61
C THR A 147 42.86 0.82 7.58
N ALA A 148 42.42 0.64 6.34
CA ALA A 148 43.27 0.15 5.25
C ALA A 148 44.41 1.13 4.90
N GLN A 149 44.15 2.45 4.98
CA GLN A 149 45.18 3.47 4.80
C GLN A 149 46.20 3.43 5.94
N ALA A 150 45.74 3.35 7.19
CA ALA A 150 46.60 3.27 8.36
C ALA A 150 47.49 2.03 8.37
N SER A 151 46.99 0.87 7.93
CA SER A 151 47.78 -0.36 7.83
C SER A 151 48.91 -0.29 6.79
N ASN A 152 48.85 0.65 5.84
CA ASN A 152 49.90 0.85 4.83
C ASN A 152 50.98 1.84 5.29
N ILE A 153 50.84 2.45 6.46
CA ILE A 153 51.86 3.30 7.06
C ILE A 153 52.82 2.40 7.84
N VAL A 154 54.02 2.16 7.28
CA VAL A 154 55.08 1.44 7.98
C VAL A 154 55.72 2.39 8.99
N PRO A 155 55.69 2.08 10.31
CA PRO A 155 56.40 2.88 11.29
C PRO A 155 57.90 2.88 11.00
N LEU A 156 58.58 4.01 11.29
CA LEU A 156 60.03 4.08 11.15
C LEU A 156 60.69 3.02 12.04
N ALA A 157 61.67 2.30 11.49
CA ALA A 157 62.40 1.30 12.24
C ALA A 157 63.13 1.95 13.44
N PRO A 158 63.21 1.29 14.61
CA PRO A 158 63.74 1.89 15.83
C PRO A 158 65.17 2.43 15.66
N GLU A 159 65.96 1.80 14.77
CA GLU A 159 67.34 2.21 14.52
C GLU A 159 67.43 3.59 13.83
N LEU A 160 66.49 3.91 12.93
CA LEU A 160 66.45 5.22 12.25
C LEU A 160 65.90 6.34 13.14
N LEU A 161 65.11 5.99 14.16
CA LEU A 161 64.54 6.96 15.09
C LEU A 161 65.63 7.52 16.03
N ALA A 162 66.58 6.68 16.42
CA ALA A 162 67.69 7.03 17.30
C ALA A 162 68.77 7.91 16.64
N GLU A 163 68.80 8.00 15.31
CA GLU A 163 69.69 8.93 14.57
C GLU A 163 69.12 10.35 14.44
N LEU A 164 67.84 10.54 14.77
CA LEU A 164 67.14 11.83 14.69
C LEU A 164 67.00 12.54 16.06
N GLU A 165 67.29 11.85 17.16
CA GLU A 165 67.41 12.43 18.52
C GLU A 165 68.86 12.81 18.85
#